data_AF-A0A7D5P0G7-F1
#
_entry.id   AF-A0A7D5P0G7-F1
#
_cell.length_a   1.000
_cell.length_b   1.000
_cell.length_c   1.000
_cell.angle_alpha   90.00
_cell.angle_beta   90.00
_cell.angle_gamma   90.00
#
_symmetry.space_group_name_H-M   'P 1'
#
loop_
_entity.id
_entity.type
_entity.pdbx_description
1 polymer ?
#
loop_
_entity_poly.entity_id
_entity_poly.type
_entity_poly.pdbx_seq_one_letter_code
_entity_poly.pdbx_strand_id
1 'polypeptide(L)'
;MSVNKKRKKEFLQAVVQNGNKANVTQIRSETGFSRNQIDYWFPRVVDDGLIEKEYDERDRRVATLTDKGRTAIQKGDFGRELLREEDTGGVDITLSRAEFENVVERIEKLENKTQAQREQIRDFQQNQNYLLITVGVIQLWIRTFKTILEGKYSIYSMIEQVADEALQGDDLPQTLKKYKKERYED
;
A
#
# COMPACT_ATOMS: atom_id res chain seq x y z
N MET A 1 -41.47 -0.29 -12.85
CA MET A 1 -40.22 0.40 -12.48
C MET A 1 -40.24 1.79 -13.10
N SER A 2 -39.92 2.87 -12.36
CA SER A 2 -39.93 4.22 -12.94
C SER A 2 -38.86 4.35 -14.05
N VAL A 3 -39.13 5.19 -15.05
CA VAL A 3 -38.19 5.44 -16.17
C VAL A 3 -36.80 5.82 -15.64
N ASN A 4 -36.76 6.63 -14.57
CA ASN A 4 -35.52 7.04 -13.93
C ASN A 4 -34.77 5.87 -13.30
N LYS A 5 -35.47 4.96 -12.63
CA LYS A 5 -34.86 3.78 -12.00
C LYS A 5 -34.32 2.80 -13.04
N LYS A 6 -35.02 2.63 -14.17
CA LYS A 6 -34.55 1.82 -15.30
C LYS A 6 -33.27 2.39 -15.93
N ARG A 7 -33.22 3.70 -16.18
CA ARG A 7 -32.02 4.34 -16.75
C ARG A 7 -30.82 4.30 -15.81
N LYS A 8 -31.03 4.49 -14.50
CA LYS A 8 -29.98 4.30 -13.49
C LYS A 8 -29.47 2.86 -13.47
N LYS A 9 -30.37 1.88 -13.56
CA LYS A 9 -30.02 0.46 -13.68
C LYS A 9 -29.11 0.21 -14.89
N GLU A 10 -29.51 0.67 -16.08
CA GLU A 10 -28.71 0.54 -17.32
C GLU A 10 -27.31 1.17 -17.16
N PHE A 11 -27.23 2.35 -16.52
CA PHE A 11 -25.96 3.00 -16.24
C PHE A 11 -25.06 2.15 -15.32
N LEU A 12 -25.59 1.71 -14.18
CA LEU A 12 -24.83 0.90 -13.21
C LEU A 12 -24.41 -0.45 -13.80
N GLN A 13 -25.28 -1.06 -14.61
CA GLN A 13 -24.99 -2.29 -15.33
C GLN A 13 -23.74 -2.14 -16.21
N ALA A 14 -23.63 -1.04 -16.94
CA ALA A 14 -22.47 -0.80 -17.80
C ALA A 14 -21.17 -0.61 -16.98
N VAL A 15 -21.26 0.02 -15.81
CA VAL A 15 -20.12 0.15 -14.89
C VAL A 15 -19.67 -1.22 -14.38
N VAL A 16 -20.61 -2.08 -13.98
CA VAL A 16 -20.30 -3.43 -13.48
C VAL A 16 -19.73 -4.32 -14.60
N GLN A 17 -20.29 -4.27 -15.81
CA GLN A 17 -19.81 -5.06 -16.96
C GLN A 17 -18.35 -4.73 -17.35
N ASN A 18 -17.89 -3.52 -17.04
CA ASN A 18 -16.50 -3.08 -17.25
C ASN A 18 -15.62 -3.25 -16.00
N GLY A 19 -15.97 -4.16 -15.08
CA GLY A 19 -15.14 -4.47 -13.90
C GLY A 19 -15.24 -3.41 -12.81
N ASN A 20 -16.44 -2.91 -12.56
CA ASN A 20 -16.75 -1.88 -11.56
C ASN A 20 -16.13 -0.49 -11.84
N LYS A 21 -15.53 -0.29 -13.02
CA LYS A 21 -14.96 0.99 -13.46
C LYS A 21 -15.18 1.20 -14.96
N ALA A 22 -15.85 2.29 -15.35
CA ALA A 22 -16.13 2.56 -16.75
C ALA A 22 -16.02 4.05 -17.10
N ASN A 23 -15.37 4.35 -18.22
CA ASN A 23 -15.37 5.71 -18.76
C ASN A 23 -16.67 6.02 -19.52
N VAL A 24 -16.93 7.31 -19.75
CA VAL A 24 -18.13 7.77 -20.46
C VAL A 24 -18.33 7.08 -21.82
N THR A 25 -17.26 6.83 -22.57
CA THR A 25 -17.36 6.19 -23.89
C THR A 25 -17.82 4.73 -23.77
N GLN A 26 -17.28 3.98 -22.81
CA GLN A 26 -17.69 2.59 -22.53
C GLN A 26 -19.17 2.54 -22.13
N ILE A 27 -19.57 3.40 -21.17
CA ILE A 27 -20.96 3.46 -20.71
C ILE A 27 -21.92 3.75 -21.87
N ARG A 28 -21.56 4.68 -22.77
CA ARG A 28 -22.38 4.98 -23.95
C ARG A 28 -22.45 3.83 -24.93
N SER A 29 -21.34 3.14 -25.16
CA SER A 29 -21.28 2.00 -26.06
C SER A 29 -22.18 0.87 -25.59
N GLU A 30 -22.27 0.62 -24.29
CA GLU A 30 -23.08 -0.46 -23.74
C GLU A 30 -24.55 -0.09 -23.54
N THR A 31 -24.83 1.14 -23.11
CA THR A 31 -26.21 1.57 -22.81
C THR A 31 -26.94 2.17 -24.01
N GLY A 32 -26.22 2.56 -25.07
CA GLY A 32 -26.75 3.36 -26.16
C GLY A 32 -27.09 4.80 -25.78
N PHE A 33 -26.62 5.29 -24.62
CA PHE A 33 -26.92 6.66 -24.19
C PHE A 33 -26.30 7.70 -25.14
N SER A 34 -27.13 8.69 -25.50
CA SER A 34 -26.65 9.89 -26.16
C SER A 34 -25.77 10.71 -25.21
N ARG A 35 -24.99 11.64 -25.77
CA ARG A 35 -24.13 12.53 -24.99
C ARG A 35 -24.93 13.29 -23.92
N ASN A 36 -26.07 13.85 -24.31
CA ASN A 36 -26.96 14.59 -23.41
C ASN A 36 -27.52 13.71 -22.29
N GLN A 37 -27.82 12.43 -22.59
CA GLN A 37 -28.29 11.49 -21.59
C GLN A 37 -27.20 11.16 -20.57
N ILE A 38 -25.95 10.95 -21.00
CA ILE A 38 -24.84 10.77 -20.05
C ILE A 38 -24.63 12.01 -19.21
N ASP A 39 -24.59 13.19 -19.83
CA ASP A 39 -24.36 14.43 -19.11
C ASP A 39 -25.46 14.71 -18.07
N TYR A 40 -26.66 14.18 -18.29
CA TYR A 40 -27.76 14.19 -17.33
C TYR A 40 -27.64 13.11 -16.24
N TRP A 41 -27.34 11.86 -16.62
CA TRP A 41 -27.37 10.72 -15.69
C TRP A 41 -26.12 10.62 -14.84
N PHE A 42 -24.94 10.91 -15.39
CA PHE A 42 -23.67 10.80 -14.70
C PHE A 42 -23.66 11.59 -13.38
N PRO A 43 -23.95 12.92 -13.35
CA PRO A 43 -23.98 13.66 -12.09
C PRO A 43 -25.04 13.12 -11.13
N ARG A 44 -26.22 12.70 -11.61
CA ARG A 44 -27.27 12.17 -10.74
C ARG A 44 -26.89 10.87 -10.04
N VAL A 45 -26.19 9.97 -10.74
CA VAL A 45 -25.73 8.70 -10.14
C VAL A 45 -24.59 8.96 -9.14
N VAL A 46 -23.78 9.99 -9.38
CA VAL A 46 -22.79 10.50 -8.41
C VAL A 46 -23.49 11.13 -7.19
N ASP A 47 -24.50 11.98 -7.39
CA ASP A 47 -25.23 12.66 -6.32
C ASP A 47 -25.96 11.67 -5.40
N ASP A 48 -26.46 10.57 -5.97
CA ASP A 48 -27.03 9.47 -5.18
C ASP A 48 -25.97 8.68 -4.38
N GLY A 49 -24.68 8.91 -4.65
CA GLY A 49 -23.55 8.20 -4.07
C GLY A 49 -23.46 6.75 -4.54
N LEU A 50 -23.94 6.43 -5.74
CA LEU A 50 -23.87 5.06 -6.28
C LEU A 50 -22.54 4.83 -7.00
N ILE A 51 -21.95 5.88 -7.56
CA ILE A 51 -20.63 5.88 -8.19
C ILE A 51 -19.79 7.06 -7.69
N GLU A 52 -18.48 6.93 -7.78
CA GLU A 52 -17.52 8.02 -7.65
C GLU A 52 -17.04 8.46 -9.03
N LYS A 53 -16.72 9.75 -9.15
CA LYS A 53 -16.22 10.37 -10.36
C LYS A 53 -14.71 10.56 -10.25
N GLU A 54 -13.98 9.93 -11.16
CA GLU A 54 -12.54 10.11 -11.33
C GLU A 54 -12.22 10.60 -12.75
N TYR A 55 -10.96 10.97 -12.98
CA TYR A 55 -10.42 11.24 -14.30
C TYR A 55 -9.27 10.26 -14.58
N ASP A 56 -9.22 9.72 -15.79
CA ASP A 56 -8.09 8.89 -16.22
C ASP A 56 -6.89 9.74 -16.68
N GLU A 57 -5.80 9.07 -17.06
CA GLU A 57 -4.57 9.72 -17.57
C GLU A 57 -4.79 10.60 -18.82
N ARG A 58 -5.94 10.45 -19.49
CA ARG A 58 -6.34 11.23 -20.68
C ARG A 58 -7.39 12.28 -20.36
N ASP A 59 -7.57 12.62 -19.08
CA ASP A 59 -8.55 13.58 -18.56
C ASP A 59 -10.00 13.24 -18.94
N ARG A 60 -10.32 11.94 -19.07
CA ARG A 60 -11.68 11.47 -19.36
C ARG A 60 -12.38 11.12 -18.07
N ARG A 61 -13.66 11.49 -17.96
CA ARG A 61 -14.53 11.11 -16.83
C ARG A 61 -14.68 9.58 -16.74
N VAL A 62 -14.36 9.04 -15.57
CA VAL A 62 -14.52 7.63 -15.20
C VAL A 62 -15.47 7.51 -14.02
N ALA A 63 -16.38 6.55 -14.10
CA ALA A 63 -17.28 6.15 -13.03
C ALA A 63 -16.72 4.90 -12.34
N THR A 64 -16.50 4.97 -11.04
CA THR A 64 -16.11 3.83 -10.19
C THR A 64 -17.31 3.45 -9.30
N LEU A 65 -17.68 2.18 -9.21
CA LEU A 65 -18.77 1.74 -8.34
C LEU A 65 -18.37 1.89 -6.87
N THR A 66 -19.24 2.50 -6.05
CA THR A 66 -19.01 2.64 -4.60
C THR A 66 -19.59 1.44 -3.83
N ASP A 67 -19.20 1.28 -2.56
CA ASP A 67 -19.79 0.29 -1.65
C ASP A 67 -21.30 0.49 -1.46
N LYS A 68 -21.75 1.75 -1.42
CA LYS A 68 -23.18 2.09 -1.37
C LYS A 68 -23.89 1.66 -2.64
N GLY A 69 -23.29 1.90 -3.81
CA GLY A 69 -23.78 1.41 -5.10
C GLY A 69 -23.90 -0.10 -5.15
N ARG A 70 -22.84 -0.82 -4.72
CA ARG A 70 -22.82 -2.28 -4.66
C ARG A 70 -23.90 -2.82 -3.73
N THR A 71 -24.04 -2.23 -2.54
CA THR A 71 -25.08 -2.62 -1.57
C THR A 71 -26.49 -2.39 -2.11
N ALA A 72 -26.73 -1.27 -2.82
CA ALA A 72 -28.03 -1.01 -3.44
C ALA A 72 -28.37 -2.05 -4.52
N ILE A 73 -27.37 -2.47 -5.31
CA ILE A 73 -27.54 -3.55 -6.28
C ILE A 73 -27.83 -4.89 -5.57
N GLN A 74 -27.07 -5.25 -4.53
CA GLN A 74 -27.27 -6.48 -3.73
C GLN A 74 -28.64 -6.55 -3.06
N LYS A 75 -29.15 -5.43 -2.55
CA LYS A 75 -30.51 -5.36 -1.98
C LYS A 75 -31.60 -5.59 -3.03
N GLY A 76 -31.26 -5.50 -4.30
CA GLY A 76 -32.17 -5.68 -5.43
C GLY A 76 -32.82 -4.38 -5.89
N ASP A 77 -32.35 -3.22 -5.42
CA ASP A 77 -32.89 -1.93 -5.87
C ASP A 77 -32.69 -1.75 -7.37
N PHE A 78 -31.58 -2.22 -7.92
CA PHE A 78 -31.29 -2.13 -9.35
C PHE A 78 -31.20 -3.50 -10.05
N GLY A 79 -31.57 -4.58 -9.34
CA GLY A 79 -31.49 -5.96 -9.83
C GLY A 79 -30.26 -6.68 -9.29
N ARG A 80 -30.47 -7.77 -8.55
CA ARG A 80 -29.38 -8.55 -7.95
C ARG A 80 -28.51 -9.24 -8.99
N GLU A 81 -29.10 -9.53 -10.13
CA GLU A 81 -28.47 -10.18 -11.29
C GLU A 81 -27.36 -9.35 -11.95
N LEU A 82 -27.20 -8.07 -11.56
CA LEU A 82 -26.16 -7.22 -12.10
C LEU A 82 -24.77 -7.55 -11.58
N LEU A 83 -24.65 -8.04 -10.34
CA LEU A 83 -23.37 -8.47 -9.79
C LEU A 83 -23.12 -9.92 -10.19
N ARG A 84 -21.91 -10.21 -10.68
CA ARG A 84 -21.46 -11.60 -10.82
C ARG A 84 -21.25 -12.19 -9.42
N GLU A 85 -21.35 -13.52 -9.28
CA GLU A 85 -21.09 -14.21 -8.00
C GLU A 85 -19.72 -13.81 -7.40
N GLU A 86 -18.72 -13.58 -8.26
CA GLU A 86 -17.40 -13.08 -7.89
C GLU A 86 -17.42 -11.64 -7.32
N ASP A 87 -18.33 -10.77 -7.77
CA ASP A 87 -18.46 -9.37 -7.31
C ASP A 87 -19.25 -9.22 -6.02
N THR A 88 -20.06 -10.22 -5.68
CA THR A 88 -20.89 -10.19 -4.47
C THR A 88 -20.10 -10.41 -3.18
N GLY A 89 -18.84 -10.85 -3.24
CA GLY A 89 -17.98 -11.03 -2.05
C GLY A 89 -18.53 -12.01 -1.00
N GLY A 90 -19.66 -12.65 -1.28
CA GLY A 90 -20.34 -13.60 -0.42
C GLY A 90 -20.35 -14.94 -1.11
N VAL A 91 -19.18 -15.56 -1.23
CA VAL A 91 -19.18 -17.02 -1.22
C VAL A 91 -19.51 -17.37 0.22
N ASP A 92 -20.74 -17.82 0.47
CA ASP A 92 -21.02 -18.61 1.67
C ASP A 92 -20.19 -19.89 1.52
N ILE A 93 -18.92 -19.81 1.93
CA ILE A 93 -18.06 -20.99 1.99
C ILE A 93 -18.57 -21.78 3.19
N THR A 94 -19.47 -22.72 2.94
CA THR A 94 -19.76 -23.80 3.89
C THR A 94 -18.50 -24.65 4.03
N LEU A 95 -17.56 -24.18 4.84
CA LEU A 95 -16.41 -24.97 5.27
C LEU A 95 -16.93 -26.10 6.14
N SER A 96 -16.51 -27.32 5.84
CA SER A 96 -16.66 -28.40 6.81
C SER A 96 -15.89 -28.02 8.09
N ARG A 97 -16.34 -28.54 9.24
CA ARG A 97 -15.68 -28.28 10.52
C ARG A 97 -14.17 -28.61 10.49
N ALA A 98 -13.80 -29.65 9.75
CA ALA A 98 -12.40 -30.05 9.58
C ALA A 98 -11.57 -29.03 8.78
N GLU A 99 -12.15 -28.43 7.74
CA GLU A 99 -11.47 -27.39 6.96
C GLU A 99 -11.33 -26.09 7.78
N PHE A 100 -12.33 -25.76 8.60
CA PHE A 100 -12.23 -24.64 9.53
C PHE A 100 -11.14 -24.84 10.58
N GLU A 101 -11.08 -26.01 11.22
CA GLU A 101 -10.04 -26.37 12.18
C GLU A 101 -8.63 -26.31 11.55
N ASN A 102 -8.49 -26.76 10.29
CA ASN A 102 -7.23 -26.64 9.55
C ASN A 102 -6.81 -25.19 9.31
N VAL A 103 -7.76 -24.33 8.93
CA VAL A 103 -7.50 -22.90 8.72
C VAL A 103 -7.10 -22.23 10.02
N VAL A 104 -7.77 -22.52 11.13
CA VAL A 104 -7.41 -22.01 12.46
C VAL A 104 -5.99 -22.42 12.84
N GLU A 105 -5.62 -23.69 12.67
CA GLU A 105 -4.26 -24.16 12.96
C GLU A 105 -3.20 -23.46 12.10
N ARG A 106 -3.52 -23.17 10.82
CA ARG A 106 -2.63 -22.42 9.93
C ARG A 106 -2.50 -20.96 10.37
N ILE A 107 -3.57 -20.33 10.83
CA ILE A 107 -3.55 -18.97 11.36
C ILE A 107 -2.67 -18.91 12.60
N GLU A 108 -2.85 -19.82 13.57
CA GLU A 108 -2.03 -19.87 14.78
C GLU A 108 -0.54 -20.07 14.47
N LYS A 109 -0.21 -20.96 13.52
CA LYS A 109 1.19 -21.14 13.08
C LYS A 109 1.77 -19.88 12.45
N LEU A 110 0.98 -19.17 11.64
CA LEU A 110 1.40 -17.91 11.02
C LEU A 110 1.56 -16.78 12.03
N GLU A 111 0.67 -16.69 13.02
CA GLU A 111 0.76 -15.72 14.11
C GLU A 111 2.01 -15.95 14.95
N ASN A 112 2.27 -17.20 15.35
CA ASN A 112 3.48 -17.58 16.07
C ASN A 112 4.75 -17.24 15.29
N LYS A 113 4.77 -17.52 13.98
CA LYS A 113 5.91 -17.17 13.11
C LYS A 113 6.08 -15.65 13.01
N THR A 114 4.99 -14.91 12.91
CA THR A 114 5.01 -13.44 12.81
C THR A 114 5.50 -12.82 14.12
N GLN A 115 5.10 -13.36 15.27
CA GLN A 115 5.57 -12.91 16.57
C GLN A 115 7.07 -13.18 16.75
N ALA A 116 7.55 -14.38 16.43
CA ALA A 116 8.97 -14.71 16.48
C ALA A 116 9.81 -13.80 15.55
N GLN A 117 9.30 -13.47 14.36
CA GLN A 117 9.97 -12.52 13.46
C GLN A 117 10.01 -11.09 14.03
N ARG A 118 8.94 -10.65 14.71
CA ARG A 118 8.94 -9.33 15.37
C ARG A 118 9.95 -9.26 16.51
N GLU A 119 10.10 -10.33 17.28
CA GLU A 119 11.11 -10.43 18.33
C GLU A 119 12.53 -10.37 17.74
N GLN A 120 12.80 -11.12 16.67
CA GLN A 120 14.09 -11.06 15.98
C GLN A 120 14.41 -9.66 15.42
N ILE A 121 13.42 -8.97 14.85
CA ILE A 121 13.60 -7.59 14.38
C ILE A 121 13.93 -6.66 15.55
N ARG A 122 13.25 -6.82 16.70
CA ARG A 122 13.51 -6.03 17.90
C ARG A 122 14.92 -6.24 18.43
N ASP A 123 15.37 -7.49 18.51
CA ASP A 123 16.73 -7.81 18.96
C ASP A 123 17.78 -7.25 17.99
N PHE A 124 17.54 -7.36 16.69
CA PHE A 124 18.42 -6.78 15.67
C PHE A 124 18.50 -5.25 15.80
N GLN A 125 17.37 -4.57 16.02
CA GLN A 125 17.34 -3.13 16.25
C GLN A 125 18.09 -2.72 17.53
N GLN A 126 17.97 -3.51 18.61
CA GLN A 126 18.72 -3.26 19.85
C GLN A 126 20.23 -3.41 19.63
N ASN A 127 20.65 -4.46 18.91
CA ASN A 127 22.05 -4.66 18.57
C ASN A 127 22.60 -3.54 17.68
N GLN A 128 21.83 -3.09 16.67
CA GLN A 128 22.22 -1.94 15.85
C GLN A 128 22.35 -0.66 16.67
N ASN A 129 21.43 -0.41 17.61
CA ASN A 129 21.51 0.77 18.47
C ASN A 129 22.73 0.73 19.40
N TYR A 130 23.03 -0.44 19.98
CA TYR A 130 24.24 -0.65 20.78
C TYR A 130 25.51 -0.37 19.97
N LEU A 131 25.59 -0.87 18.74
CA LEU A 131 26.71 -0.61 17.84
C LEU A 131 26.85 0.88 17.49
N LEU A 132 25.74 1.57 17.20
CA LEU A 132 25.76 3.01 16.92
C LEU A 132 26.27 3.83 18.11
N ILE A 133 25.81 3.52 19.33
CA ILE A 133 26.29 4.18 20.55
C ILE A 133 27.80 3.93 20.73
N THR A 134 28.23 2.68 20.54
CA THR A 134 29.64 2.29 20.69
C THR A 134 30.53 3.03 19.68
N VAL A 135 30.13 3.08 18.41
CA VAL A 135 30.83 3.82 17.36
C VAL A 135 30.87 5.32 17.67
N GLY A 136 29.77 5.91 18.14
CA GLY A 136 29.72 7.31 18.55
C GLY A 136 30.69 7.63 19.71
N VAL A 137 30.79 6.74 20.70
CA VAL A 137 31.75 6.86 21.80
C VAL A 137 33.18 6.77 21.27
N ILE A 138 33.48 5.79 20.41
CA ILE A 138 34.81 5.65 19.78
C ILE A 138 35.18 6.92 19.01
N GLN A 139 34.27 7.51 18.25
CA GLN A 139 34.51 8.77 17.53
C GLN A 139 34.82 9.94 18.46
N LEU A 140 34.12 10.05 19.60
CA LEU A 140 34.42 11.07 20.62
C LEU A 140 35.81 10.88 21.22
N TRP A 141 36.20 9.64 21.52
CA TRP A 141 37.56 9.32 21.96
C TRP A 141 38.58 9.70 20.91
N ILE A 142 38.38 9.30 19.65
CA ILE A 142 39.25 9.66 18.52
C ILE A 142 39.41 11.18 18.40
N ARG A 143 38.33 11.95 18.51
CA ARG A 143 38.36 13.41 18.45
C ARG A 143 39.15 14.01 19.62
N THR A 144 38.95 13.47 20.82
CA THR A 144 39.66 13.91 22.03
C THR A 144 41.16 13.61 21.92
N PHE A 145 41.52 12.40 21.47
CA PHE A 145 42.90 12.03 21.14
C PHE A 145 43.48 12.91 20.04
N LYS A 146 42.73 13.25 19.00
CA LYS A 146 43.17 14.17 17.93
C LYS A 146 43.55 15.54 18.50
N THR A 147 42.75 16.10 19.40
CA THR A 147 43.06 17.39 20.05
C THR A 147 44.27 17.29 20.99
N ILE A 148 44.44 16.18 21.71
CA ILE A 148 45.57 15.98 22.62
C ILE A 148 46.88 15.71 21.87
N LEU A 149 46.81 15.02 20.73
CA LEU A 149 47.96 14.52 19.98
C LEU A 149 48.37 15.40 18.79
N GLU A 150 47.98 16.69 18.75
CA GLU A 150 48.23 17.68 17.68
C GLU A 150 49.70 17.81 17.18
N GLY A 151 50.65 17.02 17.68
CA GLY A 151 52.03 16.93 17.19
C GLY A 151 52.54 15.55 16.73
N LYS A 152 51.74 14.46 16.66
CA LYS A 152 52.23 13.13 16.24
C LYS A 152 51.42 12.49 15.10
N TYR A 153 51.87 12.77 13.88
CA TYR A 153 51.28 12.33 12.59
C TYR A 153 51.05 10.81 12.45
N SER A 154 51.83 9.96 13.13
CA SER A 154 51.73 8.50 12.98
C SER A 154 50.52 7.88 13.68
N ILE A 155 50.01 8.51 14.74
CA ILE A 155 48.82 8.02 15.46
C ILE A 155 47.57 8.42 14.67
N TYR A 156 47.64 9.51 13.91
CA TYR A 156 46.56 10.01 13.07
C TYR A 156 46.16 9.03 11.96
N SER A 157 47.14 8.55 11.19
CA SER A 157 46.90 7.63 10.07
C SER A 157 46.36 6.27 10.53
N MET A 158 46.80 5.77 11.68
CA MET A 158 46.30 4.51 12.26
C MET A 158 44.83 4.62 12.64
N ILE A 159 44.40 5.76 13.19
CA ILE A 159 43.03 5.97 13.63
C ILE A 159 42.08 6.14 12.42
N GLU A 160 42.50 6.86 11.38
CA GLU A 160 41.71 6.96 10.13
C GLU A 160 41.58 5.60 9.45
N GLN A 161 42.64 4.80 9.39
CA GLN A 161 42.59 3.46 8.79
C GLN A 161 41.60 2.54 9.52
N VAL A 162 41.56 2.56 10.85
CA VAL A 162 40.60 1.76 11.64
C VAL A 162 39.16 2.24 11.42
N ALA A 163 38.95 3.55 11.29
CA ALA A 163 37.63 4.10 10.97
C ALA A 163 37.17 3.73 9.55
N ASP A 164 38.08 3.75 8.57
CA ASP A 164 37.79 3.38 7.19
C ASP A 164 37.52 1.89 7.04
N GLU A 165 38.30 1.02 7.69
CA GLU A 165 38.06 -0.44 7.73
C GLU A 165 36.69 -0.76 8.36
N ALA A 166 36.29 -0.05 9.41
CA ALA A 166 34.97 -0.21 10.02
C ALA A 166 33.80 0.28 9.12
N LEU A 167 34.08 1.18 8.17
CA LEU A 167 33.11 1.77 7.24
C LEU A 167 33.13 1.13 5.83
N GLN A 168 33.90 0.05 5.63
CA GLN A 168 33.96 -0.70 4.37
C GLN A 168 32.98 -1.89 4.29
N GLY A 169 32.23 -2.20 5.36
CA GLY A 169 31.21 -3.25 5.32
C GLY A 169 30.00 -2.89 4.44
N ASP A 170 29.58 -3.79 3.55
CA ASP A 170 28.41 -3.58 2.66
C ASP A 170 27.07 -3.43 3.41
N ASP A 171 27.01 -3.96 4.63
CA ASP A 171 25.83 -3.98 5.52
C ASP A 171 25.77 -2.81 6.52
N LEU A 172 26.33 -1.65 6.16
CA LEU A 172 26.18 -0.46 7.01
C LEU A 172 24.70 -0.03 7.11
N PRO A 173 24.18 0.23 8.31
CA PRO A 173 22.90 0.91 8.51
C PRO A 173 22.81 2.19 7.68
N GLN A 174 21.62 2.54 7.17
CA GLN A 174 21.43 3.70 6.29
C GLN A 174 21.95 5.01 6.88
N THR A 175 21.88 5.18 8.20
CA THR A 175 22.42 6.33 8.93
C THR A 175 23.94 6.44 8.81
N LEU A 176 24.66 5.31 8.89
CA LEU A 176 26.11 5.26 8.69
C LEU A 176 26.51 5.38 7.22
N LYS A 177 25.71 4.85 6.29
CA LYS A 177 25.89 5.08 4.84
C LYS A 177 25.77 6.56 4.49
N LYS A 178 24.78 7.26 5.05
CA LYS A 178 24.61 8.71 4.89
C LYS A 178 25.81 9.49 5.42
N TYR A 179 26.29 9.15 6.62
CA TYR A 179 27.46 9.77 7.23
C TYR A 179 28.76 9.53 6.44
N LYS A 180 28.97 8.30 5.93
CA LYS A 180 30.11 7.98 5.06
C LYS A 180 30.10 8.87 3.82
N LYS A 181 28.95 8.98 3.16
CA LYS A 181 28.77 9.82 1.97
C LYS A 181 29.06 11.30 2.24
N GLU A 182 28.54 11.86 3.34
CA GLU A 182 28.72 13.27 3.70
C GLU A 182 30.16 13.65 4.11
N ARG A 183 31.04 12.67 4.37
CA ARG A 183 32.36 12.93 4.96
C ARG A 183 33.55 12.45 4.13
N TYR A 184 33.34 11.49 3.24
CA TYR A 184 34.40 10.84 2.48
C TYR A 184 34.17 10.81 0.95
N GLU A 185 32.98 11.17 0.48
CA GLU A 185 32.62 11.13 -0.96
C GLU A 185 32.41 12.54 -1.57
N ASP A 186 32.90 13.60 -0.91
CA ASP A 186 33.02 14.95 -1.48
C ASP A 186 34.35 15.13 -2.25
#